data_AF-A0A7W1YED3-F1
#
_entry.id   AF-A0A7W1YED3-F1
#
_cell.length_a   1.000
_cell.length_b   1.000
_cell.length_c   1.000
_cell.angle_alpha   90.00
_cell.angle_beta   90.00
_cell.angle_gamma   90.00
#
_symmetry.space_group_name_H-M   'P 1'
#
loop_
_entity.id
_entity.type
_entity.pdbx_description
1 polymer ?
#
loop_
_entity_poly.entity_id
_entity_poly.type
_entity_poly.pdbx_seq_one_letter_code
_entity_poly.pdbx_strand_id
1 'polypeptide(L)'
;MKRFHHAGKSLLACVGVASAFALLLTPMSHVQASDHIDSPTVAQDRGADISDMWAFLDPNDNSKVVLVMSTQGFVVSSEHFGEVIFDPNIRYRFEIENTGDAKPDLFVDVTYSRGVGRLTNQTATITLPDGRSFTAPTTVANQEPQPTPPPAPVITTDPSSGVSFFAGAADDPFFLDDTGANRFVASSIQNPGHPKRSLLGER
;
A
#
# COMPACT_ATOMS: atom_id res chain seq x y z
N MET A 1 -59.83 -28.24 32.64
CA MET A 1 -58.40 -28.61 32.45
C MET A 1 -57.75 -27.63 31.46
N LYS A 2 -57.14 -26.54 31.94
CA LYS A 2 -56.33 -25.62 31.13
C LYS A 2 -55.28 -25.03 32.07
N ARG A 3 -53.99 -25.33 31.88
CA ARG A 3 -52.82 -24.57 32.40
C ARG A 3 -51.52 -25.36 32.21
N PHE A 4 -50.96 -25.41 31.00
CA PHE A 4 -49.53 -25.78 30.79
C PHE A 4 -48.88 -25.14 29.53
N HIS A 5 -49.49 -24.11 28.92
CA HIS A 5 -48.93 -23.51 27.68
C HIS A 5 -48.00 -22.30 27.90
N HIS A 6 -47.95 -21.71 29.09
CA HIS A 6 -47.14 -20.50 29.34
C HIS A 6 -45.69 -20.80 29.74
N ALA A 7 -45.43 -21.91 30.43
CA ALA A 7 -44.09 -22.25 30.93
C ALA A 7 -43.07 -22.51 29.81
N GLY A 8 -43.47 -23.16 28.71
CA GLY A 8 -42.58 -23.45 27.58
C GLY A 8 -42.16 -22.22 26.77
N LYS A 9 -43.03 -21.21 26.67
CA LYS A 9 -42.74 -19.96 25.95
C LYS A 9 -41.77 -19.05 26.73
N SER A 10 -41.88 -19.04 28.05
CA SER A 10 -40.97 -18.30 28.92
C SER A 10 -39.56 -18.91 28.94
N LEU A 11 -39.45 -20.25 28.88
CA LEU A 11 -38.15 -20.93 28.86
C LEU A 11 -37.39 -20.69 27.54
N LEU A 12 -38.07 -20.74 26.38
CA LEU A 12 -37.46 -20.40 25.09
C LEU A 12 -37.00 -18.94 25.01
N ALA A 13 -37.76 -18.01 25.59
CA ALA A 13 -37.38 -16.60 25.63
C ALA A 13 -36.13 -16.38 26.50
N CYS A 14 -36.03 -17.04 27.66
CA CYS A 14 -34.85 -16.95 28.52
C CYS A 14 -33.59 -17.55 27.85
N VAL A 15 -33.72 -18.67 27.14
CA VAL A 15 -32.59 -19.28 26.40
C VAL A 15 -32.15 -18.39 25.22
N GLY A 16 -33.09 -17.75 24.53
CA GLY A 16 -32.79 -16.79 23.46
C GLY A 16 -32.03 -15.57 23.97
N VAL A 17 -32.47 -14.99 25.10
CA VAL A 17 -31.79 -13.84 25.72
C VAL A 17 -30.41 -14.21 26.26
N ALA A 18 -30.27 -15.37 26.91
CA ALA A 18 -28.98 -15.85 27.42
C ALA A 18 -27.98 -16.11 26.29
N SER A 19 -28.42 -16.69 25.18
CA SER A 19 -27.59 -16.92 23.99
C SER A 19 -27.14 -15.60 23.34
N ALA A 20 -28.04 -14.62 23.23
CA ALA A 20 -27.71 -13.30 22.72
C ALA A 20 -26.69 -12.56 23.62
N PHE A 21 -26.80 -12.72 24.94
CA PHE A 21 -25.86 -12.15 25.89
C PHE A 21 -24.49 -12.85 25.84
N ALA A 22 -24.46 -14.17 25.64
CA ALA A 22 -23.21 -14.93 25.48
C ALA A 22 -22.43 -14.52 24.22
N LEU A 23 -23.13 -14.19 23.12
CA LEU A 23 -22.53 -13.64 21.90
C LEU A 23 -21.95 -12.22 22.09
N LEU A 24 -22.47 -11.44 23.05
CA LEU A 24 -21.93 -10.11 23.39
C LEU A 24 -20.72 -10.19 24.34
N LEU A 25 -20.47 -11.36 24.94
CA LEU A 25 -19.38 -11.60 25.89
C LEU A 25 -18.17 -12.31 25.25
N THR A 26 -18.27 -12.75 23.99
CA THR A 26 -17.09 -13.23 23.26
C THR A 26 -16.19 -12.03 22.97
N PRO A 27 -14.92 -12.01 23.44
CA PRO A 27 -14.01 -10.93 23.10
C PRO A 27 -13.91 -10.86 21.58
N MET A 28 -14.27 -9.70 21.01
CA MET A 28 -14.00 -9.44 19.59
C MET A 28 -12.52 -9.72 19.36
N SER A 29 -12.21 -10.58 18.39
CA SER A 29 -10.86 -10.74 17.88
C SER A 29 -10.32 -9.35 17.57
N HIS A 30 -9.23 -8.95 18.23
CA HIS A 30 -8.54 -7.70 17.94
C HIS A 30 -8.16 -7.72 16.46
N VAL A 31 -8.88 -6.97 15.64
CA VAL A 31 -8.45 -6.67 14.29
C VAL A 31 -7.38 -5.60 14.44
N GLN A 32 -6.12 -5.95 14.20
CA GLN A 32 -5.04 -4.97 14.12
C GLN A 32 -5.30 -4.15 12.85
N ALA A 33 -5.83 -2.95 13.02
CA ALA A 33 -5.85 -1.97 11.95
C ALA A 33 -4.48 -1.29 11.90
N SER A 34 -3.99 -1.00 10.69
CA SER A 34 -2.78 -0.20 10.52
C SER A 34 -3.02 1.19 11.13
N ASP A 35 -2.14 1.53 12.06
CA ASP A 35 -1.93 2.87 12.59
C ASP A 35 -0.97 3.59 11.61
N HIS A 36 -1.13 4.91 11.43
CA HIS A 36 -0.24 5.76 10.61
C HIS A 36 1.18 5.87 11.22
N ILE A 37 1.39 5.32 12.41
CA ILE A 37 2.71 5.11 12.99
C ILE A 37 3.17 3.69 12.66
N ASP A 38 4.26 3.67 11.91
CA ASP A 38 5.06 2.52 11.58
C ASP A 38 5.38 1.63 12.78
N SER A 39 5.35 0.31 12.56
CA SER A 39 5.78 -0.66 13.56
C SER A 39 7.19 -0.34 14.06
N PRO A 40 7.51 -0.53 15.36
CA PRO A 40 8.86 -0.34 15.87
C PRO A 40 9.95 -1.08 15.08
N THR A 41 9.60 -2.16 14.39
CA THR A 41 10.50 -2.95 13.55
C THR A 41 10.87 -2.24 12.25
N VAL A 42 9.91 -1.62 11.54
CA VAL A 42 10.20 -0.89 10.29
C VAL A 42 10.90 0.43 10.56
N ALA A 43 10.69 1.03 11.75
CA ALA A 43 11.46 2.19 12.20
C ALA A 43 12.97 1.93 12.32
N GLN A 44 13.39 0.65 12.40
CA GLN A 44 14.80 0.24 12.42
C GLN A 44 15.28 -0.33 11.08
N ASP A 45 14.37 -0.61 10.15
CA ASP A 45 14.66 -1.11 8.81
C ASP A 45 13.86 -0.29 7.79
N ARG A 46 14.44 0.86 7.42
CA ARG A 46 13.85 1.78 6.45
C ARG A 46 13.68 1.15 5.07
N GLY A 47 14.47 0.13 4.72
CA GLY A 47 14.33 -0.58 3.44
C GLY A 47 13.06 -1.44 3.40
N ALA A 48 12.60 -1.92 4.55
CA ALA A 48 11.38 -2.70 4.71
C ALA A 48 10.14 -1.83 4.99
N ASP A 49 10.33 -0.53 5.18
CA ASP A 49 9.29 0.45 5.45
C ASP A 49 8.54 0.79 4.15
N ILE A 50 7.40 0.12 3.94
CA ILE A 50 6.49 0.37 2.82
C ILE A 50 5.63 1.58 3.19
N SER A 51 5.77 2.68 2.46
CA SER A 51 4.96 3.88 2.72
C SER A 51 3.57 3.74 2.10
N ASP A 52 3.51 3.34 0.83
CA ASP A 52 2.29 3.36 0.04
C ASP A 52 2.30 2.28 -1.05
N MET A 53 1.10 1.89 -1.47
CA MET A 53 0.87 0.98 -2.59
C MET A 53 -0.24 1.51 -3.49
N TRP A 54 -0.03 1.44 -4.80
CA TRP A 54 -1.02 1.84 -5.80
C TRP A 54 -1.23 0.74 -6.82
N ALA A 55 -2.49 0.58 -7.24
CA ALA A 55 -2.90 -0.32 -8.30
C ALA A 55 -3.97 0.37 -9.17
N PHE A 56 -3.68 0.58 -10.45
CA PHE A 56 -4.63 1.19 -11.38
C PHE A 56 -4.40 0.68 -12.81
N LEU A 57 -5.42 0.80 -13.66
CA LEU A 57 -5.29 0.46 -15.08
C LEU A 57 -4.44 1.52 -15.79
N ASP A 58 -3.58 1.09 -16.72
CA ASP A 58 -2.84 2.05 -17.54
C ASP A 58 -3.83 2.90 -18.35
N PRO A 59 -3.79 4.25 -18.21
CA PRO A 59 -4.72 5.15 -18.91
C PRO A 59 -4.58 5.10 -20.44
N ASN A 60 -3.45 4.64 -20.96
CA ASN A 60 -3.21 4.48 -22.40
C ASN A 60 -3.53 3.06 -22.90
N ASP A 61 -3.58 2.07 -22.00
CA ASP A 61 -3.86 0.67 -22.33
C ASP A 61 -4.52 -0.06 -21.14
N ASN A 62 -5.85 -0.05 -21.12
CA ASN A 62 -6.62 -0.67 -20.03
C ASN A 62 -6.51 -2.22 -19.97
N SER A 63 -5.77 -2.86 -20.90
CA SER A 63 -5.42 -4.28 -20.77
C SER A 63 -4.28 -4.51 -19.77
N LYS A 64 -3.63 -3.45 -19.30
CA LYS A 64 -2.51 -3.49 -18.36
C LYS A 64 -2.89 -2.90 -17.01
N VAL A 65 -2.31 -3.46 -15.96
CA VAL A 65 -2.34 -2.92 -14.60
C VAL A 65 -0.97 -2.35 -14.27
N VAL A 66 -0.96 -1.16 -13.66
CA VAL A 66 0.21 -0.54 -13.06
C VAL A 66 0.17 -0.83 -11.57
N LEU A 67 1.24 -1.43 -11.06
CA LEU A 67 1.45 -1.70 -9.65
C LEU A 67 2.66 -0.88 -9.18
N VAL A 68 2.46 -0.11 -8.11
CA VAL A 68 3.52 0.72 -7.51
C VAL A 68 3.58 0.42 -6.03
N MET A 69 4.79 0.29 -5.51
CA MET A 69 5.09 0.17 -4.09
C MET A 69 6.22 1.16 -3.82
N SER A 70 5.98 2.12 -2.95
CA SER A 70 7.02 3.01 -2.44
C SER A 70 7.52 2.47 -1.11
N THR A 71 8.83 2.61 -0.93
CA THR A 71 9.53 2.21 0.29
C THR A 71 10.49 3.32 0.64
N GLN A 72 10.79 3.48 1.92
CA GLN A 72 11.54 4.63 2.44
C GLN A 72 10.74 5.91 2.21
N GLY A 73 10.18 6.46 3.29
CA GLY A 73 9.52 7.77 3.24
C GLY A 73 10.48 8.89 2.80
N PHE A 74 9.97 10.13 2.80
CA PHE A 74 10.65 11.33 2.31
C PHE A 74 12.18 11.34 2.53
N VAL A 75 12.93 11.40 1.42
CA VAL A 75 14.38 11.56 1.40
C VAL A 75 14.70 13.00 1.02
N VAL A 76 15.45 13.72 1.86
CA VAL A 76 15.90 15.07 1.50
C VAL A 76 16.84 14.99 0.30
N SER A 77 16.75 15.97 -0.62
CA SER A 77 17.51 15.93 -1.88
C SER A 77 19.03 15.80 -1.68
N SER A 78 19.56 16.34 -0.58
CA SER A 78 20.98 16.22 -0.24
C SER A 78 21.41 14.80 0.14
N GLU A 79 20.48 13.93 0.54
CA GLU A 79 20.73 12.56 1.03
C GLU A 79 20.40 11.47 0.00
N HIS A 80 19.77 11.80 -1.14
CA HIS A 80 19.42 10.86 -2.21
C HIS A 80 20.55 9.90 -2.62
N PHE A 81 21.80 10.34 -2.56
CA PHE A 81 22.98 9.54 -2.95
C PHE A 81 23.31 8.36 -2.04
N GLY A 82 22.87 8.41 -0.78
CA GLY A 82 23.12 7.38 0.22
C GLY A 82 21.87 6.55 0.53
N GLU A 83 20.70 7.14 0.31
CA GLU A 83 19.43 6.59 0.80
C GLU A 83 18.66 5.82 -0.29
N VAL A 84 18.86 6.11 -1.58
CA VAL A 84 18.14 5.46 -2.70
C VAL A 84 18.83 4.14 -3.09
N ILE A 85 18.86 3.22 -2.14
CA ILE A 85 19.43 1.88 -2.26
C ILE A 85 18.45 0.90 -1.64
N PHE A 86 18.14 -0.17 -2.37
CA PHE A 86 17.30 -1.24 -1.87
C PHE A 86 18.14 -2.24 -1.07
N ASP A 87 17.63 -2.72 0.06
CA ASP A 87 18.36 -3.73 0.85
C ASP A 87 18.36 -5.08 0.09
N PRO A 88 19.54 -5.69 -0.15
CA PRO A 88 19.63 -6.97 -0.86
C PRO A 88 19.07 -8.17 -0.08
N ASN A 89 18.77 -8.01 1.21
CA ASN A 89 18.17 -9.04 2.06
C ASN A 89 16.64 -8.95 2.10
N ILE A 90 16.04 -7.93 1.47
CA ILE A 90 14.60 -7.74 1.43
C ILE A 90 14.03 -8.29 0.11
N ARG A 91 12.89 -8.97 0.23
CA ARG A 91 12.05 -9.37 -0.89
C ARG A 91 10.79 -8.53 -0.89
N TYR A 92 10.63 -7.70 -1.92
CA TYR A 92 9.42 -6.93 -2.15
C TYR A 92 8.45 -7.81 -2.94
N ARG A 93 7.22 -7.95 -2.45
CA ARG A 93 6.22 -8.83 -3.05
C ARG A 93 4.89 -8.11 -3.22
N PHE A 94 4.36 -8.15 -4.43
CA PHE A 94 2.94 -7.93 -4.66
C PHE A 94 2.22 -9.27 -4.57
N GLU A 95 1.19 -9.35 -3.73
CA GLU A 95 0.24 -10.45 -3.68
C GLU A 95 -1.07 -9.99 -4.32
N ILE A 96 -1.53 -10.75 -5.32
CA ILE A 96 -2.64 -10.33 -6.20
C ILE A 96 -3.76 -11.36 -6.06
N GLU A 97 -4.93 -10.88 -5.66
CA GLU A 97 -6.20 -11.60 -5.61
C GLU A 97 -6.99 -11.26 -6.88
N ASN A 98 -7.45 -12.26 -7.63
CA ASN A 98 -8.23 -12.05 -8.84
C ASN A 98 -9.38 -13.06 -9.04
N THR A 99 -9.78 -13.78 -7.98
CA THR A 99 -10.84 -14.80 -8.01
C THR A 99 -12.06 -14.48 -7.12
N GLY A 100 -11.96 -13.46 -6.27
CA GLY A 100 -12.99 -12.99 -5.33
C GLY A 100 -13.00 -13.68 -3.96
N ASP A 101 -11.94 -14.39 -3.55
CA ASP A 101 -11.93 -15.21 -2.33
C ASP A 101 -11.09 -14.66 -1.16
N ALA A 102 -10.53 -13.46 -1.34
CA ALA A 102 -9.64 -12.76 -0.40
C ALA A 102 -8.36 -13.53 -0.04
N LYS A 103 -7.86 -14.41 -0.93
CA LYS A 103 -6.55 -15.04 -0.81
C LYS A 103 -5.68 -14.72 -2.04
N PRO A 104 -4.36 -14.55 -1.87
CA PRO A 104 -3.47 -14.33 -3.01
C PRO A 104 -3.55 -15.49 -4.03
N ASP A 105 -3.81 -15.14 -5.29
CA ASP A 105 -3.80 -16.06 -6.44
C ASP A 105 -2.47 -16.01 -7.19
N LEU A 106 -1.92 -14.80 -7.33
CA LEU A 106 -0.69 -14.52 -8.07
C LEU A 106 0.29 -13.72 -7.21
N PHE A 107 1.57 -13.76 -7.56
CA PHE A 107 2.56 -12.89 -6.94
C PHE A 107 3.58 -12.38 -7.95
N VAL A 108 4.15 -11.22 -7.64
CA VAL A 108 5.35 -10.70 -8.29
C VAL A 108 6.38 -10.44 -7.20
N ASP A 109 7.53 -11.09 -7.30
CA ASP A 109 8.65 -10.90 -6.38
C ASP A 109 9.73 -10.04 -7.01
N VAL A 110 10.30 -9.13 -6.23
CA VAL A 110 11.44 -8.30 -6.61
C VAL A 110 12.49 -8.38 -5.52
N THR A 111 13.72 -8.73 -5.92
CA THR A 111 14.91 -8.71 -5.05
C THR A 111 16.02 -7.92 -5.73
N TYR A 112 16.93 -7.35 -4.96
CA TYR A 112 18.01 -6.52 -5.49
C TYR A 112 19.38 -7.12 -5.19
N SER A 113 20.29 -7.01 -6.16
CA SER A 113 21.70 -7.31 -5.91
C SER A 113 22.27 -6.38 -4.84
N ARG A 114 23.31 -6.83 -4.13
CA ARG A 114 24.03 -5.95 -3.18
C ARG A 114 24.50 -4.67 -3.87
N GLY A 115 24.02 -3.53 -3.39
CA GLY A 115 24.53 -2.22 -3.76
C GLY A 115 25.68 -1.81 -2.85
N VAL A 116 26.74 -1.27 -3.43
CA VAL A 116 27.72 -0.46 -2.69
C VAL A 116 27.43 0.98 -3.07
N GLY A 117 26.74 1.69 -2.18
CA GLY A 117 26.21 3.02 -2.46
C GLY A 117 27.21 3.94 -3.12
N ARG A 118 26.70 4.70 -4.11
CA ARG A 118 27.26 5.89 -4.79
C ARG A 118 27.50 5.80 -6.31
N LEU A 119 27.74 4.64 -6.91
CA LEU A 119 28.26 4.63 -8.32
C LEU A 119 27.74 3.53 -9.24
N THR A 120 27.03 2.53 -8.73
CA THR A 120 26.52 1.42 -9.53
C THR A 120 25.04 1.22 -9.29
N ASN A 121 24.30 1.04 -10.38
CA ASN A 121 22.94 0.54 -10.32
C ASN A 121 22.90 -0.83 -9.61
N GLN A 122 21.85 -1.04 -8.82
CA GLN A 122 21.53 -2.40 -8.40
C GLN A 122 20.85 -3.11 -9.55
N THR A 123 21.01 -4.43 -9.61
CA THR A 123 20.22 -5.26 -10.52
C THR A 123 19.04 -5.81 -9.74
N ALA A 124 17.84 -5.41 -10.15
CA ALA A 124 16.61 -6.05 -9.73
C ALA A 124 16.48 -7.40 -10.44
N THR A 125 16.04 -8.42 -9.71
CA THR A 125 15.55 -9.68 -10.26
C THR A 125 14.05 -9.74 -9.99
N ILE A 126 13.26 -9.75 -11.08
CA ILE A 126 11.80 -9.75 -11.04
C ILE A 126 11.34 -11.16 -11.37
N THR A 127 10.54 -11.77 -10.50
CA THR A 127 9.91 -13.08 -10.72
C THR A 127 8.42 -12.89 -10.92
N LEU A 128 7.92 -13.36 -12.06
CA LEU A 128 6.54 -13.23 -12.51
C LEU A 128 5.67 -14.37 -11.97
N PRO A 129 4.33 -14.27 -12.04
CA PRO A 129 3.41 -15.28 -11.50
C PRO A 129 3.56 -16.67 -12.13
N ASP A 130 4.07 -16.75 -13.36
CA ASP A 130 4.33 -18.00 -14.06
C ASP A 130 5.70 -18.63 -13.72
N GLY A 131 6.45 -18.03 -12.79
CA GLY A 131 7.76 -18.49 -12.33
C GLY A 131 8.92 -18.07 -13.22
N ARG A 132 8.70 -17.41 -14.36
CA ARG A 132 9.79 -16.81 -15.15
C ARG A 132 10.36 -15.60 -14.43
N SER A 133 11.64 -15.33 -14.66
CA SER A 133 12.30 -14.15 -14.12
C SER A 133 13.09 -13.40 -15.18
N PHE A 134 13.21 -12.08 -15.00
CA PHE A 134 14.11 -11.23 -15.77
C PHE A 134 14.82 -10.25 -14.85
N THR A 135 15.90 -9.65 -15.34
CA THR A 135 16.68 -8.67 -14.59
C THR A 135 16.54 -7.28 -15.18
N ALA A 136 16.53 -6.26 -14.33
CA ALA A 136 16.49 -4.86 -14.74
C ALA A 136 17.43 -4.02 -13.85
N PRO A 137 18.19 -3.07 -14.41
CA PRO A 137 18.94 -2.11 -13.61
C PRO A 137 18.01 -1.13 -12.88
N THR A 138 18.38 -0.72 -11.67
CA THR A 138 17.75 0.43 -11.01
C THR A 138 18.19 1.75 -11.65
N THR A 139 17.38 2.79 -11.46
CA THR A 139 17.74 4.16 -11.81
C THR A 139 18.73 4.68 -10.78
N VAL A 140 19.85 5.23 -11.24
CA VAL A 140 20.86 5.84 -10.36
C VAL A 140 20.31 7.16 -9.83
N ALA A 141 20.34 7.33 -8.50
CA ALA A 141 19.96 8.59 -7.88
C ALA A 141 20.94 9.71 -8.26
N ASN A 142 20.40 10.89 -8.57
CA ASN A 142 21.19 12.10 -8.82
C ASN A 142 21.07 13.05 -7.62
N GLN A 143 22.17 13.71 -7.29
CA GLN A 143 22.28 14.69 -6.21
C GLN A 143 21.97 16.12 -6.65
N GLU A 144 21.85 16.36 -7.95
CA GLU A 144 21.64 17.70 -8.45
C GLU A 144 20.26 18.20 -8.01
N PRO A 145 20.15 19.29 -7.23
CA PRO A 145 18.87 19.75 -6.68
C PRO A 145 17.85 20.12 -7.77
N GLN A 146 18.29 20.34 -9.00
CA GLN A 146 17.51 20.58 -10.21
C GLN A 146 18.34 20.15 -11.43
N PRO A 147 18.46 18.85 -11.71
CA PRO A 147 19.21 18.38 -12.85
C PRO A 147 18.53 18.84 -14.13
N THR A 148 19.30 19.38 -15.08
CA THR A 148 18.78 19.79 -16.38
C THR A 148 19.51 19.02 -17.50
N PRO A 149 18.89 17.95 -18.06
CA PRO A 149 17.57 17.39 -17.73
C PRO A 149 17.57 16.55 -16.44
N PRO A 150 16.39 16.31 -15.82
CA PRO A 150 16.26 15.31 -14.75
C PRO A 150 16.80 13.95 -15.20
N PRO A 151 17.35 13.12 -14.30
CA PRO A 151 17.71 11.75 -14.62
C PRO A 151 16.51 11.05 -15.25
N ALA A 152 16.70 10.55 -16.47
CA ALA A 152 15.66 9.78 -17.10
C ALA A 152 15.43 8.50 -16.28
N PRO A 153 14.18 8.17 -15.92
CA PRO A 153 13.89 6.89 -15.29
C PRO A 153 14.35 5.75 -16.20
N VAL A 154 15.05 4.78 -15.63
CA VAL A 154 15.46 3.59 -16.36
C VAL A 154 14.32 2.59 -16.31
N ILE A 155 13.60 2.47 -17.43
CA ILE A 155 12.50 1.53 -17.60
C ILE A 155 12.98 0.37 -18.46
N THR A 156 12.89 -0.85 -17.93
CA THR A 156 13.23 -2.07 -18.67
C THR A 156 11.96 -2.82 -19.01
N THR A 157 11.77 -3.16 -20.28
CA THR A 157 10.66 -4.03 -20.71
C THR A 157 11.21 -5.39 -21.10
N ASP A 158 10.72 -6.44 -20.45
CA ASP A 158 11.06 -7.81 -20.85
C ASP A 158 10.30 -8.17 -22.13
N PRO A 159 11.00 -8.44 -23.24
CA PRO A 159 10.34 -8.77 -24.52
C PRO A 159 9.57 -10.09 -24.47
N SER A 160 9.86 -10.98 -23.51
CA SER A 160 9.24 -12.31 -23.43
C SER A 160 7.88 -12.31 -22.72
N SER A 161 7.68 -11.39 -21.78
CA SER A 161 6.45 -11.23 -21.00
C SER A 161 5.69 -9.95 -21.32
N GLY A 162 6.37 -8.94 -21.89
CA GLY A 162 5.81 -7.60 -22.10
C GLY A 162 5.72 -6.75 -20.83
N VAL A 163 6.24 -7.24 -19.70
CA VAL A 163 6.25 -6.51 -18.43
C VAL A 163 7.32 -5.42 -18.46
N SER A 164 6.94 -4.20 -18.07
CA SER A 164 7.85 -3.09 -17.86
C SER A 164 8.13 -2.91 -16.36
N PHE A 165 9.38 -2.63 -16.02
CA PHE A 165 9.85 -2.46 -14.65
C PHE A 165 10.66 -1.17 -14.49
N PHE A 166 10.42 -0.48 -13.37
CA PHE A 166 11.18 0.68 -12.91
C PHE A 166 11.42 0.55 -11.40
N ALA A 167 12.61 0.93 -10.96
CA ALA A 167 12.93 1.11 -9.55
C ALA A 167 13.98 2.22 -9.38
N GLY A 168 13.76 3.11 -8.42
CA GLY A 168 14.62 4.25 -8.12
C GLY A 168 13.87 5.34 -7.38
N ALA A 169 14.54 6.46 -7.12
CA ALA A 169 13.89 7.63 -6.54
C ALA A 169 12.82 8.16 -7.49
N ALA A 170 11.64 8.40 -6.94
CA ALA A 170 10.52 9.04 -7.61
C ALA A 170 9.83 9.94 -6.58
N ASP A 171 9.23 11.03 -7.07
CA ASP A 171 8.29 11.77 -6.24
C ASP A 171 7.08 10.87 -5.96
N ASP A 172 6.56 10.98 -4.74
CA ASP A 172 5.35 10.29 -4.34
C ASP A 172 4.21 10.70 -5.29
N PRO A 173 3.46 9.76 -5.91
CA PRO A 173 2.26 10.07 -6.67
C PRO A 173 1.12 10.47 -5.72
N PHE A 174 1.33 11.51 -4.90
CA PHE A 174 0.30 12.15 -4.10
C PHE A 174 -0.79 12.67 -5.05
N PHE A 175 -1.90 11.95 -5.13
CA PHE A 175 -3.14 12.45 -5.71
C PHE A 175 -3.94 13.15 -4.61
N LEU A 176 -3.49 14.31 -4.16
CA LEU A 176 -4.32 15.16 -3.33
C LEU A 176 -5.34 15.88 -4.22
N ASP A 177 -6.63 15.69 -3.97
CA ASP A 177 -7.64 16.63 -4.45
C ASP A 177 -7.45 17.94 -3.70
N ASP A 178 -6.52 18.78 -4.16
CA ASP A 178 -6.18 20.06 -3.54
C ASP A 178 -7.41 20.95 -3.34
N THR A 179 -8.38 20.86 -4.26
CA THR A 179 -9.62 21.62 -4.14
C THR A 179 -10.45 21.11 -2.98
N GLY A 180 -10.64 19.79 -2.88
CA GLY A 180 -11.32 19.14 -1.76
C GLY A 180 -10.62 19.36 -0.42
N ALA A 181 -9.29 19.23 -0.38
CA ALA A 181 -8.47 19.41 0.82
C ALA A 181 -8.54 20.85 1.35
N ASN A 182 -8.35 21.85 0.48
CA ASN A 182 -8.44 23.26 0.88
C ASN A 182 -9.85 23.63 1.34
N ARG A 183 -10.90 23.07 0.73
CA ARG A 183 -12.29 23.26 1.19
C ARG A 183 -12.56 22.61 2.54
N PHE A 184 -12.01 21.43 2.79
CA PHE A 184 -12.10 20.78 4.10
C PHE A 184 -11.39 21.59 5.19
N VAL A 185 -10.17 22.08 4.91
CA VAL A 185 -9.41 22.94 5.82
C VAL A 185 -10.20 24.23 6.10
N ALA A 186 -10.68 24.91 5.07
CA ALA A 186 -11.51 26.11 5.21
C ALA A 186 -12.77 25.84 6.05
N SER A 187 -13.45 24.70 5.81
CA SER A 187 -14.63 24.30 6.58
C SER A 187 -14.32 24.03 8.04
N SER A 188 -13.18 23.41 8.33
CA SER A 188 -12.72 23.07 9.68
C SER A 188 -12.31 24.31 10.47
N ILE A 189 -11.70 25.30 9.80
CA ILE A 189 -11.43 26.62 10.38
C ILE A 189 -12.74 27.36 10.69
N GLN A 190 -13.71 27.32 9.77
CA GLN A 190 -14.99 28.00 9.94
C GLN A 190 -15.93 27.32 10.94
N ASN A 191 -15.82 25.99 11.09
CA ASN A 191 -16.69 25.17 11.95
C ASN A 191 -15.83 24.17 12.76
N PRO A 192 -15.09 24.64 13.77
CA PRO A 192 -14.22 23.77 14.57
C PRO A 192 -15.02 22.60 15.18
N GLY A 193 -14.53 21.37 14.98
CA GLY A 193 -15.17 20.14 15.44
C GLY A 193 -16.36 19.64 14.59
N HIS A 194 -16.90 20.46 13.69
CA HIS A 194 -18.05 20.12 12.86
C HIS A 194 -17.92 20.65 11.41
N PRO A 195 -16.89 20.20 10.66
CA PRO A 195 -16.74 20.60 9.25
C PRO A 195 -17.96 20.20 8.43
N LYS A 196 -18.43 21.12 7.57
CA LYS A 196 -19.56 20.93 6.69
C LYS A 196 -19.17 20.01 5.53
N ARG A 197 -19.59 18.74 5.62
CA ARG A 197 -19.36 17.70 4.60
C ARG A 197 -19.92 18.04 3.22
N SER A 198 -20.90 18.93 3.12
CA SER A 198 -21.50 19.36 1.84
C SER A 198 -20.48 20.05 0.91
N LEU A 199 -19.41 20.63 1.45
CA LEU A 199 -18.37 21.29 0.66
C LEU A 199 -17.44 20.32 -0.08
N LEU A 200 -17.53 19.01 0.21
CA LEU A 200 -16.76 17.94 -0.42
C LEU A 200 -17.44 17.38 -1.70
N GLY A 201 -18.71 17.71 -1.95
CA GLY A 201 -19.51 17.13 -3.04
C GLY A 201 -19.75 18.04 -4.23
N GLU A 202 -19.42 19.34 -4.14
CA GLU A 202 -19.58 20.29 -5.24
C GLU A 202 -18.37 20.24 -6.16
N ARG A 203 -18.34 19.31 -7.12
CA ARG A 203 -17.38 19.38 -8.22
C ARG A 203 -17.84 20.39 -9.26
#